data_AF-A0A7Y0G686-F1
#
_entry.id   AF-A0A7Y0G686-F1
#
_cell.length_a   1.000
_cell.length_b   1.000
_cell.length_c   1.000
_cell.angle_alpha   90.00
_cell.angle_beta   90.00
_cell.angle_gamma   90.00
#
_symmetry.space_group_name_H-M   'P 1'
#
loop_
_entity.id
_entity.type
_entity.pdbx_description
1 polymer ?
#
loop_
_entity_poly.entity_id
_entity_poly.type
_entity_poly.pdbx_seq_one_letter_code
_entity_poly.pdbx_strand_id
1 'polypeptide(L)'
;MPIPDEPDQLTGADPSAWPVAPGWQPAVNAFFADETGLKLLDFLRQRLAQGAVIFPPQPLRALALTPPDKVRVVILGQDPYHGRGQAEGLAFSVAPGVRPPPSLRNIFKELQRDLGMPPPLFPVPGGSLARWASSGVLLLNSCLTVEEGRPASHAGRGWEMFIDSLIRQVSAGSQPVVFMLWGAPAQGKRQRVAAT
;
A
#
# COMPACT_ATOMS: atom_id res chain seq x y z
N MET A 1 16.45 -22.83 5.97
CA MET A 1 16.94 -22.34 4.67
C MET A 1 16.94 -20.82 4.73
N PRO A 2 18.00 -20.13 4.29
CA PRO A 2 17.88 -18.71 4.02
C PRO A 2 16.75 -18.53 3.00
N ILE A 3 15.77 -17.70 3.34
CA ILE A 3 14.79 -17.23 2.37
C ILE A 3 15.60 -16.60 1.24
N PRO A 4 15.35 -16.90 -0.06
CA PRO A 4 16.02 -16.21 -1.15
C PRO A 4 16.04 -14.71 -0.88
N ASP A 5 17.12 -14.01 -1.23
CA ASP A 5 17.23 -12.55 -1.09
C ASP A 5 16.08 -11.89 -1.84
N GLU A 6 14.92 -11.75 -1.19
CA GLU A 6 13.83 -10.96 -1.71
C GLU A 6 14.36 -9.54 -1.84
N PRO A 7 14.15 -8.90 -3.00
CA PRO A 7 14.66 -7.56 -3.20
C PRO A 7 14.08 -6.66 -2.11
N ASP A 8 14.93 -5.83 -1.51
CA ASP A 8 14.51 -4.88 -0.48
C ASP A 8 14.12 -3.51 -1.06
N GLN A 9 14.19 -3.37 -2.40
CA GLN A 9 13.85 -2.18 -3.17
C GLN A 9 13.19 -2.55 -4.50
N LEU A 10 12.55 -1.58 -5.14
CA LEU A 10 11.99 -1.72 -6.49
C LEU A 10 13.12 -1.92 -7.51
N THR A 11 13.07 -3.02 -8.25
CA THR A 11 14.10 -3.37 -9.24
C THR A 11 13.72 -2.99 -10.67
N GLY A 12 12.45 -2.67 -10.92
CA GLY A 12 11.94 -2.31 -12.23
C GLY A 12 10.54 -1.70 -12.18
N ALA A 13 10.18 -0.95 -13.21
CA ALA A 13 8.86 -0.37 -13.41
C ALA A 13 8.13 -1.09 -14.55
N ASP A 14 7.78 -2.35 -14.26
CA ASP A 14 7.01 -3.24 -15.12
C ASP A 14 5.82 -3.80 -14.31
N PRO A 15 4.59 -3.37 -14.60
CA PRO A 15 3.39 -3.86 -13.93
C PRO A 15 3.18 -5.36 -14.05
N SER A 16 3.68 -6.02 -15.09
CA SER A 16 3.54 -7.47 -15.26
C SER A 16 4.35 -8.26 -14.20
N ALA A 17 5.35 -7.63 -13.61
CA ALA A 17 6.14 -8.18 -12.50
C ALA A 17 5.52 -7.89 -11.11
N TRP A 18 4.39 -7.19 -11.05
CA TRP A 18 3.70 -6.85 -9.80
C TRP A 18 2.39 -7.67 -9.70
N PRO A 19 2.42 -8.84 -9.05
CA PRO A 19 1.25 -9.71 -8.99
C PRO A 19 0.10 -9.02 -8.25
N VAL A 20 -1.12 -9.25 -8.71
CA VAL A 20 -2.37 -8.81 -8.07
C VAL A 20 -3.39 -9.94 -8.11
N ALA A 21 -4.38 -9.93 -7.23
CA ALA A 21 -5.48 -10.88 -7.32
C ALA A 21 -6.24 -10.69 -8.66
N PRO A 22 -6.78 -11.76 -9.29
CA PRO A 22 -7.38 -11.68 -10.63
C PRO A 22 -8.45 -10.60 -10.81
N GLY A 23 -9.26 -10.35 -9.77
CA GLY A 23 -10.31 -9.31 -9.82
C GLY A 23 -9.79 -7.87 -9.90
N TRP A 24 -8.51 -7.63 -9.62
CA TRP A 24 -7.87 -6.32 -9.79
C TRP A 24 -7.24 -6.14 -11.17
N GLN A 25 -6.95 -7.24 -11.88
CA GLN A 25 -6.21 -7.20 -13.14
C GLN A 25 -6.82 -6.25 -14.18
N PRO A 26 -8.16 -6.19 -14.38
CA PRO A 26 -8.74 -5.24 -15.33
C PRO A 26 -8.46 -3.78 -14.99
N ALA A 27 -8.57 -3.40 -13.72
CA ALA A 27 -8.31 -2.02 -13.27
C ALA A 27 -6.83 -1.66 -13.34
N VAL A 28 -5.95 -2.61 -12.99
CA VAL A 28 -4.49 -2.47 -13.13
C VAL A 28 -4.11 -2.28 -14.60
N ASN A 29 -4.59 -3.15 -15.49
CA ASN A 29 -4.32 -3.06 -16.92
C ASN A 29 -4.83 -1.76 -17.52
N ALA A 30 -6.07 -1.36 -17.18
CA ALA A 30 -6.66 -0.12 -17.66
C ALA A 30 -5.83 1.11 -17.25
N PHE A 31 -5.35 1.16 -16.01
CA PHE A 31 -4.55 2.28 -15.55
C PHE A 31 -3.17 2.33 -16.22
N PHE A 32 -2.45 1.20 -16.31
CA PHE A 32 -1.11 1.18 -16.90
C PHE A 32 -1.10 1.25 -18.44
N ALA A 33 -2.27 1.12 -19.09
CA ALA A 33 -2.45 1.42 -20.50
C ALA A 33 -2.83 2.89 -20.77
N ASP A 34 -3.25 3.64 -19.75
CA ASP A 34 -3.60 5.06 -19.85
C ASP A 34 -2.36 5.96 -19.88
N GLU A 35 -2.51 7.17 -20.43
CA GLU A 35 -1.45 8.19 -20.51
C GLU A 35 -0.82 8.48 -19.12
N THR A 36 -1.65 8.53 -18.07
CA THR A 36 -1.18 8.76 -16.71
C THR A 36 -0.30 7.62 -16.21
N GLY A 37 -0.72 6.37 -16.44
CA GLY A 37 0.03 5.19 -16.02
C GLY A 37 1.35 5.07 -16.77
N LEU A 38 1.35 5.34 -18.09
CA LEU A 38 2.57 5.33 -18.89
C LEU A 38 3.58 6.39 -18.41
N LYS A 39 3.13 7.62 -18.15
CA LYS A 39 3.97 8.69 -17.58
C LYS A 39 4.54 8.33 -16.22
N LEU A 40 3.76 7.68 -15.36
CA LEU A 40 4.22 7.18 -14.06
C LEU A 40 5.32 6.12 -14.22
N LEU A 41 5.14 5.15 -15.12
CA LEU A 41 6.13 4.12 -15.38
C LEU A 41 7.44 4.71 -15.92
N ASP A 42 7.36 5.62 -16.88
CA ASP A 42 8.54 6.28 -17.44
C ASP A 42 9.29 7.11 -16.38
N PHE A 43 8.54 7.81 -15.52
CA PHE A 43 9.13 8.48 -14.36
C PHE A 43 9.90 7.50 -13.48
N LEU A 44 9.29 6.38 -13.07
CA LEU A 44 9.96 5.38 -12.23
C LEU A 44 11.19 4.78 -12.92
N ARG A 45 11.11 4.45 -14.21
CA ARG A 45 12.25 3.95 -15.01
C ARG A 45 13.40 4.96 -15.03
N GLN A 46 13.07 6.23 -15.25
CA GLN A 46 14.07 7.30 -15.27
C GLN A 46 14.76 7.44 -13.91
N ARG A 47 14.01 7.39 -12.80
CA ARG A 47 14.59 7.48 -11.45
C ARG A 47 15.48 6.28 -11.15
N LEU A 48 15.04 5.06 -11.47
CA LEU A 48 15.86 3.84 -11.33
C LEU A 48 17.13 3.92 -12.19
N ALA A 49 17.05 4.37 -13.44
CA ALA A 49 18.21 4.54 -14.32
C ALA A 49 19.20 5.61 -13.82
N GLN A 50 18.71 6.60 -13.07
CA GLN A 50 19.52 7.61 -12.39
C GLN A 50 20.12 7.11 -11.05
N GLY A 51 19.91 5.84 -10.70
CA GLY A 51 20.43 5.24 -9.47
C GLY A 51 19.61 5.54 -8.22
N ALA A 52 18.37 6.00 -8.34
CA ALA A 52 17.51 6.19 -7.18
C ALA A 52 17.14 4.84 -6.53
N VAL A 53 17.29 4.76 -5.21
CA VAL A 53 16.76 3.67 -4.38
C VAL A 53 15.28 3.96 -4.12
N ILE A 54 14.40 3.07 -4.57
CA ILE A 54 12.94 3.25 -4.48
C ILE A 54 12.33 2.09 -3.69
N PHE A 55 11.45 2.40 -2.75
CA PHE A 55 10.68 1.44 -1.97
C PHE A 55 9.19 1.52 -2.30
N PRO A 56 8.41 0.44 -2.08
CA PRO A 56 8.82 -0.92 -1.71
C PRO A 56 9.21 -1.76 -2.94
N PRO A 57 9.75 -2.98 -2.77
CA PRO A 57 10.01 -3.92 -3.87
C PRO A 57 8.76 -4.33 -4.65
N GLN A 58 7.61 -4.41 -3.98
CA GLN A 58 6.32 -4.76 -4.59
C GLN A 58 5.29 -3.65 -4.33
N PRO A 59 5.14 -2.67 -5.23
CA PRO A 59 4.21 -1.54 -5.04
C PRO A 59 2.74 -1.96 -4.92
N LEU A 60 2.35 -3.06 -5.59
CA LEU A 60 0.96 -3.53 -5.64
C LEU A 60 0.63 -4.66 -4.64
N ARG A 61 1.52 -4.96 -3.68
CA ARG A 61 1.37 -6.13 -2.79
C ARG A 61 0.04 -6.17 -2.04
N ALA A 62 -0.52 -5.02 -1.65
CA ALA A 62 -1.85 -4.93 -1.03
C ALA A 62 -2.96 -5.59 -1.88
N LEU A 63 -2.89 -5.46 -3.21
CA LEU A 63 -3.85 -6.03 -4.17
C LEU A 63 -3.62 -7.52 -4.40
N ALA A 64 -2.39 -8.02 -4.21
CA ALA A 64 -2.12 -9.45 -4.21
C ALA A 64 -2.76 -10.14 -3.01
N LEU A 65 -2.63 -9.52 -1.83
CA LEU A 65 -3.07 -10.10 -0.56
C LEU A 65 -4.57 -9.94 -0.28
N THR A 66 -5.21 -8.93 -0.90
CA THR A 66 -6.61 -8.59 -0.64
C THR A 66 -7.40 -8.54 -1.95
N PRO A 67 -8.00 -9.66 -2.41
CA PRO A 67 -8.87 -9.67 -3.58
C PRO A 67 -10.07 -8.72 -3.42
N PRO A 68 -10.59 -8.12 -4.51
CA PRO A 68 -11.64 -7.11 -4.41
C PRO A 68 -12.93 -7.63 -3.77
N ASP A 69 -13.29 -8.89 -4.03
CA ASP A 69 -14.46 -9.58 -3.47
C ASP A 69 -14.30 -9.97 -1.98
N LYS A 70 -13.09 -9.79 -1.42
CA LYS A 70 -12.77 -10.06 -0.01
C LYS A 70 -12.55 -8.79 0.80
N VAL A 71 -12.61 -7.61 0.18
CA VAL A 71 -12.42 -6.33 0.88
C VAL A 71 -13.59 -6.10 1.85
N ARG A 72 -13.26 -5.92 3.13
CA ARG A 72 -14.22 -5.58 4.21
C ARG A 72 -13.91 -4.22 4.82
N VAL A 73 -12.62 -3.86 4.86
CA VAL A 73 -12.13 -2.61 5.41
C VAL A 73 -11.08 -2.05 4.46
N VAL A 74 -11.11 -0.74 4.23
CA VAL A 74 -10.06 0.00 3.52
C VAL A 74 -9.39 0.94 4.51
N ILE A 75 -8.07 0.86 4.64
CA ILE A 75 -7.27 1.78 5.45
C ILE A 75 -6.35 2.54 4.50
N LEU A 76 -6.40 3.88 4.55
CA LEU A 76 -5.60 4.74 3.69
C LEU A 76 -4.44 5.39 4.43
N GLY A 77 -3.22 5.15 3.93
CA GLY A 77 -2.01 5.89 4.27
C GLY A 77 -1.62 6.91 3.20
N GLN A 78 -0.49 7.59 3.42
CA GLN A 78 0.02 8.64 2.53
C GLN A 78 0.98 8.05 1.49
N ASP A 79 2.18 7.68 1.93
CA ASP A 79 3.26 7.09 1.14
C ASP A 79 3.93 5.93 1.93
N PRO A 80 4.70 5.06 1.25
CA PRO A 80 5.45 4.01 1.93
C PRO A 80 6.51 4.58 2.87
N TYR A 81 6.96 3.78 3.83
CA TYR A 81 8.16 4.13 4.59
C TYR A 81 9.38 4.22 3.68
N HIS A 82 10.19 5.26 3.88
CA HIS A 82 11.32 5.61 3.00
C HIS A 82 12.68 5.09 3.51
N GLY A 83 12.71 4.22 4.52
CA GLY A 83 13.92 3.57 5.02
C GLY A 83 14.07 2.15 4.48
N ARG A 84 15.32 1.74 4.25
CA ARG A 84 15.68 0.41 3.73
C ARG A 84 15.07 -0.71 4.58
N GLY A 85 14.43 -1.67 3.91
CA GLY A 85 13.75 -2.81 4.54
C GLY A 85 12.48 -2.47 5.32
N GLN A 86 12.05 -1.20 5.41
CA GLN A 86 10.86 -0.84 6.17
C GLN A 86 9.58 -1.16 5.40
N ALA A 87 9.38 -0.53 4.23
CA ALA A 87 8.15 -0.64 3.48
C ALA A 87 8.01 -2.01 2.81
N GLU A 88 6.87 -2.65 3.03
CA GLU A 88 6.59 -3.97 2.47
C GLU A 88 5.38 -3.97 1.51
N GLY A 89 5.00 -2.83 0.94
CA GLY A 89 3.86 -2.74 0.00
C GLY A 89 2.48 -2.68 0.65
N LEU A 90 2.41 -2.43 1.96
CA LEU A 90 1.19 -2.29 2.75
C LEU A 90 1.22 -1.00 3.57
N ALA A 91 0.14 -0.22 3.56
CA ALA A 91 0.05 1.00 4.35
C ALA A 91 0.24 0.72 5.86
N PHE A 92 1.00 1.59 6.55
CA PHE A 92 1.39 1.49 7.97
C PHE A 92 2.21 0.26 8.36
N SER A 93 2.32 -0.73 7.50
CA SER A 93 3.01 -1.99 7.76
C SER A 93 4.51 -1.86 7.59
N VAL A 94 5.27 -2.57 8.43
CA VAL A 94 6.71 -2.77 8.22
C VAL A 94 7.07 -4.25 8.17
N ALA A 95 8.12 -4.58 7.42
CA ALA A 95 8.60 -5.96 7.33
C ALA A 95 8.95 -6.55 8.71
N PRO A 96 8.86 -7.89 8.90
CA PRO A 96 9.29 -8.54 10.13
C PRO A 96 10.74 -8.19 10.51
N GLY A 97 11.02 -8.03 11.81
CA GLY A 97 12.33 -7.59 12.31
C GLY A 97 12.56 -6.08 12.32
N VAL A 98 11.74 -5.30 11.62
CA VAL A 98 11.78 -3.83 11.68
C VAL A 98 11.02 -3.34 12.90
N ARG A 99 11.62 -2.43 13.67
CA ARG A 99 10.95 -1.79 14.81
C ARG A 99 9.73 -0.99 14.31
N PRO A 100 8.52 -1.21 14.86
CA PRO A 100 7.33 -0.48 14.47
C PRO A 100 7.52 1.05 14.58
N PRO A 101 7.26 1.81 13.51
CA PRO A 101 7.32 3.27 13.54
C PRO A 101 6.26 3.87 14.49
N PRO A 102 6.40 5.15 14.90
CA PRO A 102 5.48 5.79 15.85
C PRO A 102 4.00 5.65 15.46
N SER A 103 3.66 5.85 14.19
CA SER A 103 2.28 5.72 13.69
C SER A 103 1.71 4.32 13.90
N LEU A 104 2.49 3.27 13.59
CA LEU A 104 2.07 1.89 13.78
C LEU A 104 1.98 1.52 15.27
N ARG A 105 2.91 2.02 16.09
CA ARG A 105 2.83 1.86 17.56
C ARG A 105 1.57 2.47 18.12
N ASN A 106 1.13 3.61 17.59
CA ASN A 106 -0.13 4.23 17.99
C ASN A 106 -1.32 3.36 17.59
N ILE A 107 -1.34 2.80 16.37
CA ILE A 107 -2.38 1.84 15.95
C ILE A 107 -2.46 0.67 16.95
N PHE A 108 -1.33 0.05 17.31
CA PHE A 108 -1.33 -1.05 18.27
C PHE A 108 -1.79 -0.65 19.67
N LYS A 109 -1.45 0.56 20.14
CA LYS A 109 -1.96 1.07 21.43
C LYS A 109 -3.48 1.25 21.41
N GLU A 110 -4.03 1.79 20.31
CA GLU A 110 -5.47 1.97 20.18
C GLU A 110 -6.20 0.61 20.15
N LEU A 111 -5.67 -0.39 19.43
CA LEU A 111 -6.22 -1.75 19.48
C LEU A 111 -6.18 -2.37 20.87
N GLN A 112 -5.09 -2.17 21.61
CA GLN A 112 -4.98 -2.67 22.97
C GLN A 112 -6.00 -1.99 23.89
N ARG A 113 -6.18 -0.67 23.74
CA ARG A 113 -7.14 0.09 24.54
C ARG A 113 -8.57 -0.32 24.23
N ASP A 114 -8.91 -0.45 22.95
CA ASP A 114 -10.30 -0.60 22.51
C ASP A 114 -10.75 -2.08 22.53
N LEU A 115 -9.84 -3.02 22.25
CA LEU A 115 -10.16 -4.46 22.11
C LEU A 115 -9.43 -5.36 23.10
N GLY A 116 -8.57 -4.81 23.97
CA GLY A 116 -7.73 -5.61 24.87
C GLY A 116 -6.67 -6.44 24.15
N MET A 117 -6.45 -6.22 22.85
CA MET A 117 -5.52 -7.01 22.06
C MET A 117 -4.08 -6.58 22.35
N PRO A 118 -3.20 -7.49 22.84
CA PRO A 118 -1.81 -7.14 23.05
C PRO A 118 -1.12 -6.80 21.72
N PRO A 119 -0.10 -5.92 21.73
CA PRO A 119 0.70 -5.67 20.54
C PRO A 119 1.37 -6.96 20.04
N PRO A 120 1.61 -7.09 18.73
CA PRO A 120 2.25 -8.27 18.17
C PRO A 120 3.64 -8.52 18.77
N LEU A 121 4.01 -9.81 18.84
CA LEU A 121 5.34 -10.23 19.28
C LEU A 121 6.42 -9.68 18.33
N PHE A 122 7.56 -9.27 18.89
CA PHE A 122 8.74 -8.79 18.15
C PHE A 122 9.90 -9.79 18.32
N PRO A 123 10.69 -10.10 17.27
CA PRO A 123 10.72 -9.49 15.95
C PRO A 123 9.65 -9.99 14.96
N VAL A 124 8.98 -11.11 15.27
CA VAL A 124 7.99 -11.75 14.38
C VAL A 124 6.66 -11.97 15.14
N PRO A 125 5.51 -11.53 14.57
CA PRO A 125 5.36 -10.88 13.26
C PRO A 125 5.86 -9.42 13.23
N GLY A 126 6.22 -8.86 14.39
CA GLY A 126 6.74 -7.50 14.50
C GLY A 126 5.69 -6.48 14.05
N GLY A 127 6.09 -5.56 13.17
CA GLY A 127 5.18 -4.55 12.63
C GLY A 127 4.44 -4.94 11.35
N SER A 128 4.49 -6.22 10.92
CA SER A 128 3.80 -6.62 9.69
C SER A 128 2.30 -6.81 9.92
N LEU A 129 1.52 -6.19 9.05
CA LEU A 129 0.06 -6.23 8.94
C LEU A 129 -0.40 -7.15 7.81
N ALA A 130 0.47 -7.99 7.23
CA ALA A 130 0.12 -8.91 6.15
C ALA A 130 -1.08 -9.82 6.52
N ARG A 131 -1.19 -10.22 7.80
CA ARG A 131 -2.33 -11.01 8.29
C ARG A 131 -3.67 -10.26 8.21
N TRP A 132 -3.65 -8.93 8.37
CA TRP A 132 -4.85 -8.10 8.19
C TRP A 132 -5.25 -8.05 6.72
N ALA A 133 -4.28 -7.88 5.81
CA ALA A 133 -4.50 -7.90 4.37
C ALA A 133 -5.20 -9.20 3.93
N SER A 134 -4.64 -10.35 4.30
CA SER A 134 -5.25 -11.66 4.00
C SER A 134 -6.61 -11.89 4.67
N SER A 135 -6.99 -11.08 5.66
CA SER A 135 -8.31 -11.14 6.33
C SER A 135 -9.33 -10.14 5.76
N GLY A 136 -9.02 -9.46 4.66
CA GLY A 136 -9.93 -8.52 3.99
C GLY A 136 -9.70 -7.05 4.31
N VAL A 137 -8.57 -6.68 4.91
CA VAL A 137 -8.20 -5.29 5.17
C VAL A 137 -7.30 -4.77 4.05
N LEU A 138 -7.86 -3.96 3.15
CA LEU A 138 -7.12 -3.36 2.06
C LEU A 138 -6.28 -2.16 2.56
N LEU A 139 -4.98 -2.37 2.73
CA LEU A 139 -4.00 -1.41 3.27
C LEU A 139 -3.32 -0.61 2.14
N LEU A 140 -3.93 0.49 1.69
CA LEU A 140 -3.43 1.28 0.55
C LEU A 140 -2.80 2.60 0.98
N ASN A 141 -1.64 2.93 0.41
CA ASN A 141 -1.14 4.30 0.45
C ASN A 141 -1.67 5.09 -0.75
N SER A 142 -1.83 6.41 -0.60
CA SER A 142 -2.22 7.28 -1.72
C SER A 142 -1.13 7.39 -2.79
N CYS A 143 0.13 7.21 -2.41
CA CYS A 143 1.26 7.00 -3.29
C CYS A 143 1.87 5.61 -3.00
N LEU A 144 2.20 4.82 -4.02
CA LEU A 144 2.65 3.42 -3.81
C LEU A 144 4.16 3.23 -3.83
N THR A 145 4.93 4.29 -4.06
CA THR A 145 6.40 4.25 -4.12
C THR A 145 7.00 5.50 -3.49
N VAL A 146 8.23 5.41 -2.99
CA VAL A 146 8.96 6.53 -2.42
C VAL A 146 10.46 6.34 -2.64
N GLU A 147 11.23 7.42 -2.73
CA GLU A 147 12.70 7.33 -2.75
C GLU A 147 13.26 7.25 -1.33
N GLU A 148 14.39 6.57 -1.18
CA GLU A 148 15.09 6.47 0.09
C GLU A 148 15.36 7.86 0.71
N GLY A 149 14.97 8.02 1.98
CA GLY A 149 15.18 9.25 2.74
C GLY A 149 14.41 10.47 2.25
N ARG A 150 13.46 10.33 1.31
CA ARG A 150 12.74 11.45 0.69
C ARG A 150 11.23 11.25 0.80
N PRO A 151 10.62 11.62 1.95
CA PRO A 151 9.17 11.48 2.13
C PRO A 151 8.41 12.24 1.03
N ALA A 152 7.31 11.65 0.57
CA ALA A 152 6.46 12.18 -0.50
C ALA A 152 7.16 12.46 -1.86
N SER A 153 8.35 11.90 -2.12
CA SER A 153 9.11 12.19 -3.35
C SER A 153 8.36 11.87 -4.65
N HIS A 154 7.42 10.92 -4.61
CA HIS A 154 6.63 10.48 -5.75
C HIS A 154 5.16 10.96 -5.70
N ALA A 155 4.85 11.90 -4.82
CA ALA A 155 3.53 12.53 -4.78
C ALA A 155 3.25 13.28 -6.10
N GLY A 156 2.01 13.22 -6.58
CA GLY A 156 1.56 13.89 -7.80
C GLY A 156 2.10 13.26 -9.09
N ARG A 157 2.67 12.05 -9.03
CA ARG A 157 3.23 11.35 -10.21
C ARG A 157 2.24 10.40 -10.87
N GLY A 158 1.04 10.23 -10.32
CA GLY A 158 -0.05 9.48 -10.95
C GLY A 158 -0.63 8.38 -10.07
N TRP A 159 0.07 7.96 -9.01
CA TRP A 159 -0.42 6.94 -8.08
C TRP A 159 -1.77 7.32 -7.45
N GLU A 160 -1.98 8.60 -7.15
CA GLU A 160 -3.21 9.07 -6.53
C GLU A 160 -4.44 8.78 -7.40
N MET A 161 -4.31 8.92 -8.72
CA MET A 161 -5.38 8.64 -9.68
C MET A 161 -5.69 7.15 -9.76
N PHE A 162 -4.65 6.30 -9.68
CA PHE A 162 -4.82 4.85 -9.60
C PHE A 162 -5.52 4.44 -8.30
N ILE A 163 -5.08 4.95 -7.15
CA ILE A 163 -5.71 4.64 -5.87
C ILE A 163 -7.17 5.12 -5.85
N ASP A 164 -7.46 6.28 -6.43
CA ASP A 164 -8.82 6.78 -6.54
C ASP A 164 -9.70 5.88 -7.44
N SER A 165 -9.15 5.24 -8.48
CA SER A 165 -9.91 4.29 -9.30
C SER A 165 -10.22 2.99 -8.54
N LEU A 166 -9.26 2.48 -7.76
CA LEU A 166 -9.46 1.32 -6.91
C LEU A 166 -10.50 1.58 -5.82
N ILE A 167 -10.44 2.75 -5.17
CA ILE A 167 -11.46 3.15 -4.18
C ILE A 167 -12.84 3.21 -4.82
N ARG A 168 -12.98 3.77 -6.03
CA ARG A 168 -14.26 3.78 -6.75
C ARG A 168 -14.76 2.36 -7.06
N GLN A 169 -13.87 1.46 -7.48
CA GLN A 169 -14.23 0.05 -7.73
C GLN A 169 -14.75 -0.63 -6.45
N VAL A 170 -14.09 -0.41 -5.31
CA VAL A 170 -14.54 -0.95 -4.02
C VAL A 170 -15.88 -0.35 -3.60
N SER A 171 -16.02 0.98 -3.67
CA SER A 171 -17.25 1.69 -3.30
C SER A 171 -18.45 1.31 -4.17
N ALA A 172 -18.22 0.93 -5.44
CA ALA A 172 -19.26 0.49 -6.36
C ALA A 172 -19.60 -1.02 -6.21
N GLY A 173 -18.84 -1.75 -5.39
CA GLY A 173 -19.10 -3.15 -5.10
C GLY A 173 -20.39 -3.35 -4.32
N SER A 174 -20.94 -4.58 -4.37
CA SER A 174 -22.18 -4.94 -3.67
C SER A 174 -21.98 -5.24 -2.18
N GLN A 175 -20.74 -5.40 -1.71
CA GLN A 175 -20.46 -5.68 -0.31
C GLN A 175 -20.28 -4.37 0.48
N PRO A 176 -20.83 -4.28 1.71
CA PRO A 176 -20.57 -3.13 2.56
C PRO A 176 -19.09 -3.12 2.97
N VAL A 177 -18.44 -1.96 2.80
CA VAL A 177 -17.02 -1.77 3.12
C VAL A 177 -16.84 -0.58 4.05
N VAL A 178 -16.07 -0.78 5.12
CA VAL A 178 -15.73 0.30 6.06
C VAL A 178 -14.47 1.03 5.57
N PHE A 179 -14.54 2.35 5.44
CA PHE A 179 -13.39 3.19 5.08
C PHE A 179 -12.81 3.90 6.31
N MET A 180 -11.56 3.58 6.65
CA MET A 180 -10.80 4.25 7.71
C MET A 180 -9.86 5.29 7.09
N LEU A 181 -10.27 6.56 7.19
CA LEU A 181 -9.55 7.71 6.64
C LEU A 181 -8.76 8.40 7.75
N TRP A 182 -7.49 8.02 7.91
CA TRP A 182 -6.61 8.61 8.92
C TRP A 182 -5.83 9.80 8.37
N GLY A 183 -6.05 10.98 8.95
CA GLY A 183 -5.38 12.24 8.58
C GLY A 183 -6.16 13.12 7.60
N ALA A 184 -5.80 14.41 7.55
CA ALA A 184 -6.50 15.41 6.72
C ALA A 184 -6.50 15.10 5.20
N PRO A 185 -5.41 14.58 4.58
CA PRO A 185 -5.42 14.18 3.17
C PRO A 185 -6.37 13.00 2.89
N ALA A 186 -6.48 12.05 3.83
CA ALA A 186 -7.41 10.94 3.70
C ALA A 186 -8.88 11.41 3.78
N GLN A 187 -9.18 12.43 4.59
CA GLN A 187 -10.53 13.01 4.69
C GLN A 187 -10.98 13.71 3.40
N GLY A 188 -10.04 14.24 2.59
CA GLY A 188 -10.35 14.80 1.27
C GLY A 188 -10.97 13.80 0.29
N LYS A 189 -10.78 12.49 0.52
CA LYS A 189 -11.38 11.42 -0.28
C LYS A 189 -12.81 11.05 0.11
N ARG A 190 -13.39 11.67 1.15
CA ARG A 190 -14.77 11.42 1.61
C ARG A 190 -15.82 11.58 0.51
N GLN A 191 -15.64 12.53 -0.40
CA GLN A 191 -16.58 12.76 -1.53
C GLN A 191 -16.66 11.58 -2.51
N ARG A 192 -15.70 10.65 -2.46
CA ARG A 192 -15.58 9.50 -3.37
C ARG A 192 -16.03 8.17 -2.75
N VAL A 193 -16.40 8.19 -1.47
CA VAL A 193 -17.08 7.08 -0.79
C VAL A 193 -18.58 7.36 -0.95
N ALA A 194 -19.28 6.52 -1.70
CA ALA A 194 -20.72 6.65 -1.84
C ALA A 194 -21.36 6.41 -0.47
N ALA A 195 -22.01 7.43 0.08
CA ALA A 195 -22.86 7.26 1.25
C ALA A 195 -24.08 6.44 0.82
N THR A 196 -24.16 5.20 1.29
CA THR A 196 -25.40 4.41 1.26
C THR A 196 -25.74 4.02 2.67
#